data_AF-A0A3P8NWI5-F1
#
_entry.id   AF-A0A3P8NWI5-F1
#
_cell.length_a   1.000
_cell.length_b   1.000
_cell.length_c   1.000
_cell.angle_alpha   90.00
_cell.angle_beta   90.00
_cell.angle_gamma   90.00
#
_symmetry.space_group_name_H-M   'P 1'
#
loop_
_entity.id
_entity.type
_entity.pdbx_description
1 polymer ?
#
loop_
_entity_poly.entity_id
_entity_poly.type
_entity_poly.pdbx_seq_one_letter_code
_entity_poly.pdbx_strand_id
1 'polypeptide(L)'
;MVQPQPDGPMQWEMSGEESGGTLRVPPELAANEVVTRLLSDNQQLREALRRSNLALRQRCEEMEGWQRRTKEEREFLSCRFQEARSLVERLAQENHSLQSMVNGPGSSNTSSNHCCSSSQTENPQLRTARNGPVDGPQTLDQREKKRVEDTEQCTQTSPPRSLDNTSVHSSLSYAQSSPPISFSDELGDIMGNDNSQPVEGANEFLQLLKSHKEKLEEGMRELRRKNEELEKQRDEGEKEKERMLHCIDQLRGKLAQAQTNNVTEEVVQQRSEAQHSSDCSSLAKLTEQLQATQGRYRELEEKLDYLQKSSAQRDRTEALLKQKDKDCAQLAKDCEALKAQATSLLGELQERQSWLDKSEHERVLLEDKLSSKIKALQVAERELEQQKKQHHVAMDKLLLQTQSLEQALKSERHVVTEEKKKLTQLQHAYTCLFRDYDSKLKNEGGDLCCRLEEAERALALKQDLIDKLKEEVEQQKGSLETIPVLTAQAEIYKADFLAEREAREKLNQKKEELQEQLNQALAENERLKQEATARARMEQMKMRHLDDFSARPTLIPPPQGVFPPFNTVPPAPSFRTPGLGPVGDQGPVGTEELPDLCCPKCQYLAPDMDTLQIHVMDCIQ
;
A
#
# COMPACT_ATOMS: atom_id res chain seq x y z
N MET A 1 38.87 -27.91 -48.32
CA MET A 1 38.07 -28.31 -47.15
C MET A 1 38.74 -27.76 -45.91
N VAL A 2 38.03 -26.99 -45.08
CA VAL A 2 38.02 -26.99 -43.59
C VAL A 2 36.76 -26.19 -43.23
N GLN A 3 35.91 -26.68 -42.34
CA GLN A 3 34.78 -25.92 -41.79
C GLN A 3 35.23 -25.17 -40.52
N PRO A 4 34.69 -23.97 -40.24
CA PRO A 4 34.68 -23.46 -38.87
C PRO A 4 33.74 -24.36 -38.03
N GLN A 5 34.16 -24.72 -36.81
CA GLN A 5 33.24 -25.36 -35.85
C GLN A 5 32.30 -24.31 -35.23
N PRO A 6 31.09 -24.71 -34.78
CA PRO A 6 30.26 -23.87 -33.94
C PRO A 6 30.76 -23.92 -32.49
N ASP A 7 30.94 -22.75 -31.87
CA ASP A 7 31.11 -22.66 -30.41
C ASP A 7 29.83 -23.11 -29.70
N GLY A 8 29.99 -23.93 -28.66
CA GLY A 8 28.88 -24.47 -27.88
C GLY A 8 28.22 -23.44 -26.95
N PRO A 9 26.96 -23.65 -26.55
CA PRO A 9 26.28 -22.75 -25.61
C PRO A 9 26.93 -22.80 -24.22
N MET A 10 27.16 -21.64 -23.60
CA MET A 10 27.62 -21.56 -22.21
C MET A 10 26.53 -22.07 -21.26
N GLN A 11 26.65 -23.35 -20.86
CA GLN A 11 25.73 -24.01 -19.96
C GLN A 11 26.11 -23.71 -18.50
N TRP A 12 25.34 -22.81 -17.87
CA TRP A 12 25.51 -22.49 -16.44
C TRP A 12 24.89 -23.60 -15.58
N GLU A 13 25.68 -24.60 -15.19
CA GLU A 13 25.25 -25.65 -14.26
C GLU A 13 24.94 -25.08 -12.87
N MET A 14 23.64 -24.92 -12.59
CA MET A 14 23.11 -24.64 -11.26
C MET A 14 22.93 -25.94 -10.47
N SER A 15 24.04 -26.62 -10.17
CA SER A 15 24.05 -27.90 -9.44
C SER A 15 23.53 -27.71 -8.01
N GLY A 16 22.27 -28.08 -7.80
CA GLY A 16 21.55 -27.90 -6.53
C GLY A 16 21.79 -29.04 -5.54
N GLU A 17 22.90 -28.97 -4.79
CA GLU A 17 23.13 -29.82 -3.62
C GLU A 17 23.39 -28.97 -2.36
N GLU A 18 23.11 -29.53 -1.18
CA GLU A 18 23.17 -28.83 0.11
C GLU A 18 24.61 -28.61 0.64
N SER A 19 25.41 -27.83 -0.10
CA SER A 19 26.69 -27.34 0.41
C SER A 19 27.11 -26.01 -0.21
N GLY A 20 26.82 -24.91 0.50
CA GLY A 20 27.56 -23.65 0.38
C GLY A 20 27.67 -23.04 -1.03
N GLY A 21 26.65 -23.23 -1.89
CA GLY A 21 26.69 -23.00 -3.35
C GLY A 21 27.42 -21.73 -3.81
N THR A 22 28.73 -21.86 -4.02
CA THR A 22 29.62 -20.77 -4.42
C THR A 22 29.70 -20.78 -5.95
N LEU A 23 29.22 -19.70 -6.58
CA LEU A 23 29.22 -19.58 -8.03
C LEU A 23 30.66 -19.59 -8.55
N ARG A 24 31.07 -20.68 -9.20
CA ARG A 24 32.43 -20.84 -9.73
C ARG A 24 32.57 -20.05 -11.03
N VAL A 25 33.28 -18.94 -10.97
CA VAL A 25 33.53 -18.05 -12.12
C VAL A 25 34.44 -18.75 -13.13
N PRO A 26 34.14 -18.69 -14.45
CA PRO A 26 35.09 -19.06 -15.49
C PRO A 26 36.40 -18.25 -15.39
N PRO A 27 37.59 -18.84 -15.62
CA PRO A 27 38.87 -18.14 -15.46
C PRO A 27 38.99 -16.85 -16.28
N GLU A 28 38.36 -16.80 -17.45
CA GLU A 28 38.35 -15.66 -18.39
C GLU A 28 37.61 -14.44 -17.82
N LEU A 29 36.66 -14.67 -16.90
CA LEU A 29 35.83 -13.63 -16.28
C LEU A 29 36.25 -13.31 -14.84
N ALA A 30 37.13 -14.12 -14.23
CA ALA A 30 37.59 -13.93 -12.86
C ALA A 30 38.39 -12.64 -12.63
N ALA A 31 38.99 -12.07 -13.69
CA ALA A 31 39.72 -10.80 -13.68
C ALA A 31 38.84 -9.57 -13.98
N ASN A 32 37.54 -9.74 -14.23
CA ASN A 32 36.64 -8.64 -14.59
C ASN A 32 36.07 -7.97 -13.32
N GLU A 33 36.44 -6.71 -13.06
CA GLU A 33 36.05 -5.97 -11.85
C GLU A 33 34.53 -5.90 -11.62
N VAL A 34 33.73 -5.83 -12.69
CA VAL A 34 32.26 -5.80 -12.60
C VAL A 34 31.73 -7.14 -12.12
N VAL A 35 32.27 -8.25 -12.63
CA VAL A 35 31.95 -9.61 -12.19
C VAL A 35 32.35 -9.80 -10.72
N THR A 36 33.55 -9.38 -10.33
CA THR A 36 34.02 -9.44 -8.93
C THR A 36 33.12 -8.65 -7.99
N ARG A 37 32.66 -7.44 -8.38
CA ARG A 37 31.74 -6.63 -7.58
C ARG A 37 30.36 -7.29 -7.46
N LEU A 38 29.76 -7.72 -8.57
CA LEU A 38 28.47 -8.41 -8.57
C LEU A 38 28.47 -9.69 -7.71
N LEU A 39 29.60 -10.41 -7.63
CA LEU A 39 29.75 -11.58 -6.76
C LEU A 39 29.82 -11.19 -5.27
N SER A 40 30.53 -10.10 -4.94
CA SER A 40 30.54 -9.56 -3.58
C SER A 40 29.15 -9.10 -3.15
N ASP A 41 28.43 -8.39 -4.02
CA ASP A 41 27.06 -7.94 -3.77
C ASP A 41 26.10 -9.13 -3.61
N ASN A 42 26.26 -10.18 -4.44
CA ASN A 42 25.47 -11.42 -4.31
C ASN A 42 25.77 -12.17 -3.00
N GLN A 43 27.02 -12.19 -2.54
CA GLN A 43 27.38 -12.74 -1.22
C GLN A 43 26.75 -11.93 -0.10
N GLN A 44 26.85 -10.60 -0.14
CA GLN A 44 26.26 -9.70 0.85
C GLN A 44 24.73 -9.88 0.93
N LEU A 45 24.05 -9.97 -0.22
CA LEU A 45 22.61 -10.26 -0.31
C LEU A 45 22.26 -11.63 0.30
N ARG A 46 23.04 -12.68 0.01
CA ARG A 46 22.84 -14.02 0.62
C ARG A 46 23.03 -13.99 2.13
N GLU A 47 24.03 -13.28 2.64
CA GLU A 47 24.23 -13.13 4.08
C GLU A 47 23.14 -12.30 4.76
N ALA A 48 22.71 -11.20 4.14
CA ALA A 48 21.58 -10.39 4.60
C ALA A 48 20.29 -11.23 4.66
N LEU A 49 20.03 -12.05 3.63
CA LEU A 49 18.88 -12.96 3.59
C LEU A 49 18.97 -14.05 4.68
N ARG A 50 20.15 -14.62 4.96
CA ARG A 50 20.34 -15.55 6.09
C ARG A 50 20.08 -14.86 7.44
N ARG A 51 20.66 -13.67 7.67
CA ARG A 51 20.44 -12.86 8.89
C ARG A 51 18.95 -12.53 9.08
N SER A 52 18.27 -12.12 8.02
CA SER A 52 16.82 -11.84 8.03
C SER A 52 15.98 -13.07 8.34
N ASN A 53 16.29 -14.24 7.76
CA ASN A 53 15.58 -15.49 8.05
C ASN A 53 15.80 -15.96 9.49
N LEU A 54 17.02 -15.83 10.03
CA LEU A 54 17.30 -16.15 11.44
C LEU A 54 16.52 -15.24 12.39
N ALA A 55 16.54 -13.92 12.16
CA ALA A 55 15.78 -12.94 12.94
C ALA A 55 14.25 -13.09 12.78
N LEU A 56 13.77 -13.68 11.67
CA LEU A 56 12.35 -14.03 11.53
C LEU A 56 11.99 -15.26 12.37
N ARG A 57 12.81 -16.33 12.33
CA ARG A 57 12.61 -17.53 13.16
C ARG A 57 12.59 -17.19 14.66
N GLN A 58 13.58 -16.42 15.12
CA GLN A 58 13.65 -15.94 16.50
C GLN A 58 12.37 -15.20 16.93
N ARG A 59 11.84 -14.30 16.09
CA ARG A 59 10.58 -13.59 16.39
C ARG A 59 9.34 -14.49 16.36
N CYS A 60 9.33 -15.55 15.55
CA CYS A 60 8.27 -16.57 15.62
C CYS A 60 8.35 -17.35 16.94
N GLU A 61 9.54 -17.81 17.33
CA GLU A 61 9.80 -18.52 18.59
C GLU A 61 9.43 -17.66 19.82
N GLU A 62 9.78 -16.37 19.80
CA GLU A 62 9.38 -15.37 20.81
C GLU A 62 7.85 -15.18 20.85
N MET A 63 7.19 -15.09 19.69
CA MET A 63 5.74 -14.92 19.59
C MET A 63 4.98 -16.15 20.10
N GLU A 64 5.40 -17.35 19.73
CA GLU A 64 4.86 -18.60 20.27
C GLU A 64 5.09 -18.70 21.78
N GLY A 65 6.28 -18.34 22.26
CA GLY A 65 6.60 -18.27 23.68
C GLY A 65 5.79 -17.23 24.45
N TRP A 66 5.42 -16.11 23.82
CA TRP A 66 4.51 -15.11 24.40
C TRP A 66 3.05 -15.60 24.42
N GLN A 67 2.54 -16.17 23.32
CA GLN A 67 1.20 -16.74 23.25
C GLN A 67 0.99 -17.85 24.28
N ARG A 68 1.99 -18.73 24.46
CA ARG A 68 1.98 -19.81 25.45
C ARG A 68 1.85 -19.26 26.89
N ARG A 69 2.70 -18.30 27.28
CA ARG A 69 2.62 -17.63 28.58
C ARG A 69 1.30 -16.91 28.80
N THR A 70 0.81 -16.19 27.78
CA THR A 70 -0.49 -15.48 27.83
C THR A 70 -1.67 -16.46 28.00
N LYS A 71 -1.56 -17.68 27.49
CA LYS A 71 -2.52 -18.77 27.73
C LYS A 71 -2.41 -19.31 29.16
N GLU A 72 -1.21 -19.62 29.62
CA GLU A 72 -0.93 -20.09 30.99
C GLU A 72 -1.41 -19.09 32.06
N GLU A 73 -1.15 -17.80 31.86
CA GLU A 73 -1.64 -16.70 32.71
C GLU A 73 -3.17 -16.62 32.73
N ARG A 74 -3.83 -16.76 31.57
CA ARG A 74 -5.30 -16.78 31.47
C ARG A 74 -5.90 -17.98 32.18
N GLU A 75 -5.29 -19.15 32.05
CA GLU A 75 -5.73 -20.38 32.71
C GLU A 75 -5.54 -20.29 34.23
N PHE A 76 -4.40 -19.76 34.70
CA PHE A 76 -4.16 -19.47 36.11
C PHE A 76 -5.19 -18.48 36.68
N LEU A 77 -5.45 -17.36 36.01
CA LEU A 77 -6.45 -16.38 36.43
C LEU A 77 -7.86 -16.99 36.44
N SER A 78 -8.21 -17.79 35.44
CA SER A 78 -9.49 -18.51 35.38
C SER A 78 -9.68 -19.43 36.59
N CYS A 79 -8.65 -20.21 36.94
CA CYS A 79 -8.66 -21.04 38.15
C CYS A 79 -8.81 -20.19 39.42
N ARG A 80 -8.08 -19.08 39.58
CA ARG A 80 -8.25 -18.18 40.73
C ARG A 80 -9.63 -17.55 40.80
N PHE A 81 -10.25 -17.19 39.68
CA PHE A 81 -11.64 -16.72 39.65
C PHE A 81 -12.67 -17.83 39.93
N GLN A 82 -12.35 -19.10 39.65
CA GLN A 82 -13.19 -20.25 40.01
C GLN A 82 -13.07 -20.56 41.51
N GLU A 83 -11.84 -20.54 42.07
CA GLU A 83 -11.57 -20.64 43.51
C GLU A 83 -12.32 -19.54 44.28
N ALA A 84 -12.16 -18.27 43.88
CA ALA A 84 -12.81 -17.12 44.51
C ALA A 84 -14.34 -17.24 44.49
N ARG A 85 -14.95 -17.65 43.36
CA ARG A 85 -16.40 -17.92 43.30
C ARG A 85 -16.81 -19.04 44.25
N SER A 86 -16.10 -20.16 44.30
CA SER A 86 -16.42 -21.25 45.24
C SER A 86 -16.20 -20.89 46.72
N LEU A 87 -15.40 -19.87 47.03
CA LEU A 87 -15.30 -19.28 48.36
C LEU A 87 -16.50 -18.38 48.67
N VAL A 88 -16.87 -17.48 47.74
CA VAL A 88 -18.03 -16.59 47.89
C VAL A 88 -19.34 -17.40 48.00
N GLU A 89 -19.51 -18.45 47.20
CA GLU A 89 -20.68 -19.33 47.26
C GLU A 89 -20.78 -20.06 48.61
N ARG A 90 -19.67 -20.57 49.16
CA ARG A 90 -19.65 -21.16 50.51
C ARG A 90 -19.95 -20.13 51.60
N LEU A 91 -19.33 -18.95 51.54
CA LEU A 91 -19.60 -17.87 52.49
C LEU A 91 -21.05 -17.36 52.40
N ALA A 92 -21.67 -17.40 51.21
CA ALA A 92 -23.08 -17.07 51.04
C ALA A 92 -24.00 -18.14 51.64
N GLN A 93 -23.69 -19.44 51.44
CA GLN A 93 -24.41 -20.56 52.07
C GLN A 93 -24.27 -20.53 53.60
N GLU A 94 -23.07 -20.25 54.10
CA GLU A 94 -22.77 -20.14 55.53
C GLU A 94 -23.47 -18.92 56.16
N ASN A 95 -23.45 -17.75 55.52
CA ASN A 95 -24.24 -16.60 55.93
C ASN A 95 -25.75 -16.89 55.90
N HIS A 96 -26.27 -17.60 54.90
CA HIS A 96 -27.69 -17.97 54.83
C HIS A 96 -28.08 -18.96 55.93
N SER A 97 -27.19 -19.89 56.29
CA SER A 97 -27.34 -20.80 57.43
C SER A 97 -27.33 -20.04 58.76
N LEU A 98 -26.37 -19.14 58.96
CA LEU A 98 -26.27 -18.27 60.15
C LEU A 98 -27.52 -17.38 60.28
N GLN A 99 -27.97 -16.74 59.19
CA GLN A 99 -29.22 -15.97 59.16
C GLN A 99 -30.44 -16.84 59.45
N SER A 100 -30.48 -18.09 58.98
CA SER A 100 -31.58 -19.02 59.28
C SER A 100 -31.60 -19.45 60.75
N MET A 101 -30.44 -19.56 61.41
CA MET A 101 -30.36 -19.81 62.86
C MET A 101 -30.71 -18.57 63.69
N VAL A 102 -30.28 -17.37 63.26
CA VAL A 102 -30.64 -16.09 63.90
C VAL A 102 -32.14 -15.79 63.75
N ASN A 103 -32.74 -16.14 62.60
CA ASN A 103 -34.17 -16.00 62.33
C ASN A 103 -34.98 -17.24 62.75
N GLY A 104 -34.48 -18.02 63.71
CA GLY A 104 -35.26 -19.05 64.39
C GLY A 104 -36.52 -18.48 65.07
N PRO A 105 -37.47 -19.34 65.49
CA PRO A 105 -38.85 -18.92 65.81
C PRO A 105 -38.97 -18.11 67.12
N GLY A 106 -38.64 -16.82 67.06
CA GLY A 106 -38.68 -15.90 68.20
C GLY A 106 -38.90 -14.41 67.87
N SER A 107 -39.12 -14.03 66.60
CA SER A 107 -39.36 -12.62 66.22
C SER A 107 -40.31 -12.44 65.04
N SER A 108 -41.48 -13.05 65.12
CA SER A 108 -42.67 -12.55 64.41
C SER A 108 -43.39 -11.51 65.28
N ASN A 109 -43.11 -10.21 65.08
CA ASN A 109 -44.08 -9.10 65.11
C ASN A 109 -43.42 -7.71 65.23
N THR A 110 -43.31 -7.00 64.12
CA THR A 110 -43.69 -5.58 64.02
C THR A 110 -44.05 -5.32 62.55
N SER A 111 -45.17 -4.64 62.31
CA SER A 111 -45.85 -4.68 61.02
C SER A 111 -45.91 -3.32 60.32
N SER A 112 -45.99 -3.38 58.98
CA SER A 112 -46.74 -2.43 58.14
C SER A 112 -46.19 -1.00 57.98
N ASN A 113 -46.30 -0.32 56.81
CA ASN A 113 -46.63 -0.75 55.43
C ASN A 113 -46.32 0.44 54.49
N HIS A 114 -45.88 0.17 53.26
CA HIS A 114 -46.46 0.85 52.09
C HIS A 114 -46.29 -0.01 50.83
N CYS A 115 -47.25 0.09 49.89
CA CYS A 115 -47.33 -0.73 48.69
C CYS A 115 -47.48 0.13 47.41
N CYS A 116 -47.68 -0.56 46.27
CA CYS A 116 -48.14 -0.11 44.94
C CYS A 116 -47.03 0.22 43.90
N SER A 117 -47.10 -0.22 42.63
CA SER A 117 -48.06 -1.15 41.98
C SER A 117 -47.57 -1.79 40.66
N SER A 118 -47.95 -3.07 40.47
CA SER A 118 -48.40 -3.80 39.25
C SER A 118 -47.92 -3.46 37.81
N SER A 119 -47.49 -4.51 37.07
CA SER A 119 -48.06 -5.02 35.78
C SER A 119 -47.40 -6.40 35.48
N GLN A 120 -48.10 -7.51 35.14
CA GLN A 120 -48.85 -7.85 33.91
C GLN A 120 -47.99 -7.76 32.62
N THR A 121 -47.91 -8.76 31.72
CA THR A 121 -48.46 -10.15 31.63
C THR A 121 -47.31 -11.16 31.37
N GLU A 122 -47.40 -12.46 30.96
CA GLU A 122 -48.48 -13.41 30.59
C GLU A 122 -47.98 -14.88 30.70
N ASN A 123 -48.86 -15.90 30.58
CA ASN A 123 -48.49 -17.33 30.44
C ASN A 123 -49.69 -18.20 29.98
N PRO A 124 -49.52 -19.12 29.01
CA PRO A 124 -50.27 -20.37 29.03
C PRO A 124 -49.46 -21.64 28.67
N GLN A 125 -49.26 -22.50 29.68
CA GLN A 125 -49.55 -23.95 29.69
C GLN A 125 -49.14 -24.85 28.50
N LEU A 126 -48.36 -25.90 28.81
CA LEU A 126 -48.94 -27.27 28.87
C LEU A 126 -48.18 -28.17 29.87
N ARG A 127 -48.84 -29.23 30.35
CA ARG A 127 -48.28 -30.25 31.26
C ARG A 127 -48.10 -31.60 30.55
N THR A 128 -47.01 -32.29 30.84
CA THR A 128 -47.01 -33.73 31.12
C THR A 128 -45.83 -34.09 32.03
N ALA A 129 -45.77 -35.31 32.56
CA ALA A 129 -44.94 -35.62 33.73
C ALA A 129 -44.34 -37.04 33.73
N ARG A 130 -43.38 -37.21 34.67
CA ARG A 130 -43.12 -38.40 35.51
C ARG A 130 -41.91 -39.30 35.15
N ASN A 131 -41.17 -39.63 36.21
CA ASN A 131 -40.06 -40.60 36.35
C ASN A 131 -38.68 -40.19 35.79
N GLY A 132 -37.64 -40.44 36.60
CA GLY A 132 -36.24 -40.69 36.17
C GLY A 132 -35.84 -42.10 36.65
N PRO A 133 -34.56 -42.41 36.97
CA PRO A 133 -33.35 -41.57 36.93
C PRO A 133 -32.15 -42.28 36.25
N VAL A 134 -30.92 -41.80 36.48
CA VAL A 134 -29.60 -42.45 36.21
C VAL A 134 -29.21 -42.62 34.72
N ASP A 135 -28.31 -41.78 34.21
CA ASP A 135 -26.85 -42.02 34.23
C ASP A 135 -26.07 -40.81 33.67
N GLY A 136 -24.73 -40.83 33.75
CA GLY A 136 -23.82 -39.93 33.01
C GLY A 136 -22.63 -40.72 32.42
N PRO A 137 -21.53 -40.09 31.97
CA PRO A 137 -21.27 -38.67 31.68
C PRO A 137 -20.87 -38.46 30.19
N GLN A 138 -20.47 -37.25 29.77
CA GLN A 138 -19.23 -37.01 28.96
C GLN A 138 -18.95 -35.53 28.67
N THR A 139 -17.67 -35.21 28.45
CA THR A 139 -17.14 -33.87 28.14
C THR A 139 -17.12 -33.58 26.64
N LEU A 140 -17.49 -32.36 26.25
CA LEU A 140 -17.67 -31.97 24.85
C LEU A 140 -16.37 -31.41 24.24
N ASP A 141 -15.46 -32.32 23.85
CA ASP A 141 -14.26 -32.00 23.05
C ASP A 141 -14.30 -32.72 21.70
N GLN A 142 -15.04 -32.13 20.74
CA GLN A 142 -15.11 -32.62 19.36
C GLN A 142 -15.77 -31.61 18.39
N ARG A 143 -15.07 -30.52 18.03
CA ARG A 143 -15.53 -29.69 16.88
C ARG A 143 -14.47 -29.04 15.98
N GLU A 144 -13.24 -29.54 15.96
CA GLU A 144 -12.17 -28.88 15.18
C GLU A 144 -11.20 -29.86 14.50
N LYS A 145 -11.72 -30.80 13.68
CA LYS A 145 -10.87 -31.75 12.92
C LYS A 145 -11.48 -32.37 11.64
N LYS A 146 -12.10 -31.57 10.75
CA LYS A 146 -12.40 -32.03 9.37
C LYS A 146 -12.61 -30.92 8.32
N ARG A 147 -11.52 -30.31 7.80
CA ARG A 147 -11.44 -29.75 6.42
C ARG A 147 -9.99 -29.50 5.94
N VAL A 148 -9.29 -30.59 5.67
CA VAL A 148 -8.14 -30.72 4.75
C VAL A 148 -8.26 -32.17 4.22
N GLU A 149 -7.95 -32.50 2.97
CA GLU A 149 -7.40 -31.74 1.83
C GLU A 149 -8.41 -31.55 0.67
N ASP A 150 -8.16 -30.58 -0.22
CA ASP A 150 -7.98 -30.78 -1.68
C ASP A 150 -8.07 -29.51 -2.55
N THR A 151 -7.45 -29.58 -3.73
CA THR A 151 -7.49 -28.63 -4.87
C THR A 151 -6.64 -27.35 -4.78
N GLU A 152 -5.61 -27.29 -5.64
CA GLU A 152 -4.81 -26.11 -5.94
C GLU A 152 -5.57 -25.13 -6.85
N GLN A 153 -5.50 -23.82 -6.60
CA GLN A 153 -5.45 -22.81 -7.67
C GLN A 153 -4.99 -21.44 -7.18
N CYS A 154 -4.23 -20.74 -8.03
CA CYS A 154 -3.66 -19.42 -7.75
C CYS A 154 -4.58 -18.30 -8.22
N THR A 155 -4.88 -17.31 -7.36
CA THR A 155 -5.10 -15.93 -7.85
C THR A 155 -4.89 -14.85 -6.77
N GLN A 156 -3.97 -13.93 -7.07
CA GLN A 156 -3.88 -12.49 -6.74
C GLN A 156 -4.42 -11.93 -5.40
N THR A 157 -3.55 -11.16 -4.74
CA THR A 157 -3.79 -10.42 -3.50
C THR A 157 -4.49 -9.07 -3.73
N SER A 158 -5.45 -8.72 -2.87
CA SER A 158 -5.86 -7.33 -2.58
C SER A 158 -6.67 -7.26 -1.27
N PRO A 159 -6.24 -6.49 -0.25
CA PRO A 159 -6.98 -6.38 1.01
C PRO A 159 -8.07 -5.28 0.93
N PRO A 160 -9.31 -5.55 1.37
CA PRO A 160 -10.31 -4.51 1.61
C PRO A 160 -9.93 -3.69 2.86
N ARG A 161 -10.46 -2.46 2.94
CA ARG A 161 -10.24 -1.54 4.07
C ARG A 161 -11.37 -1.65 5.10
N SER A 162 -11.05 -1.21 6.33
CA SER A 162 -11.94 -0.45 7.21
C SER A 162 -13.23 -1.12 7.69
N LEU A 163 -13.17 -1.70 8.90
CA LEU A 163 -14.25 -1.57 9.87
C LEU A 163 -13.69 -1.12 11.23
N ASP A 164 -14.37 -0.12 11.76
CA ASP A 164 -14.16 0.68 12.97
C ASP A 164 -13.54 0.00 14.21
N ASN A 165 -12.45 0.57 14.72
CA ASN A 165 -11.93 0.30 16.07
C ASN A 165 -12.59 1.24 17.09
N THR A 166 -13.54 0.74 17.87
CA THR A 166 -14.10 1.47 19.02
C THR A 166 -13.07 1.54 20.16
N SER A 167 -12.31 2.63 20.25
CA SER A 167 -11.23 2.77 21.24
C SER A 167 -11.75 3.00 22.67
N VAL A 168 -11.64 1.99 23.52
CA VAL A 168 -11.82 2.11 24.98
C VAL A 168 -10.49 2.42 25.67
N HIS A 169 -10.20 3.71 25.85
CA HIS A 169 -9.04 4.17 26.64
C HIS A 169 -9.27 4.01 28.15
N SER A 170 -8.77 2.91 28.73
CA SER A 170 -8.62 2.76 30.18
C SER A 170 -7.44 3.59 30.71
N SER A 171 -7.61 4.91 30.81
CA SER A 171 -6.61 5.83 31.37
C SER A 171 -6.69 5.90 32.90
N LEU A 172 -5.92 5.06 33.61
CA LEU A 172 -5.73 5.17 35.06
C LEU A 172 -4.69 6.25 35.40
N SER A 173 -5.11 7.51 35.36
CA SER A 173 -4.28 8.65 35.81
C SER A 173 -4.22 8.75 37.33
N TYR A 174 -3.05 8.43 37.91
CA TYR A 174 -2.76 8.66 39.33
C TYR A 174 -2.73 10.17 39.64
N ALA A 175 -3.70 10.66 40.41
CA ALA A 175 -3.72 12.02 40.92
C ALA A 175 -2.86 12.12 42.20
N GLN A 176 -1.59 12.49 42.05
CA GLN A 176 -0.68 12.70 43.20
C GLN A 176 -0.72 14.19 43.61
N SER A 177 -1.35 14.47 44.75
CA SER A 177 -1.53 15.84 45.26
C SER A 177 -0.27 16.39 45.94
N SER A 178 0.03 17.68 45.72
CA SER A 178 1.01 18.45 46.49
C SER A 178 0.61 19.93 46.51
N PRO A 179 0.60 20.62 47.67
CA PRO A 179 0.08 21.98 47.78
C PRO A 179 1.15 23.06 47.54
N PRO A 180 0.80 24.17 46.87
CA PRO A 180 1.46 25.46 47.05
C PRO A 180 0.68 26.34 48.04
N ILE A 181 1.40 27.15 48.82
CA ILE A 181 0.83 28.21 49.66
C ILE A 181 1.08 29.56 48.97
N SER A 182 0.04 30.32 48.64
CA SER A 182 -0.01 31.78 48.83
C SER A 182 -1.42 32.33 48.61
N PHE A 183 -1.64 33.57 49.04
CA PHE A 183 -2.91 34.30 49.00
C PHE A 183 -3.13 35.06 47.69
N SER A 184 -4.40 35.23 47.29
CA SER A 184 -5.04 36.54 47.06
C SER A 184 -6.54 36.35 46.84
N ASP A 185 -7.35 37.30 47.33
CA ASP A 185 -8.77 37.40 47.01
C ASP A 185 -8.97 38.04 45.62
N GLU A 186 -9.94 37.55 44.84
CA GLU A 186 -10.87 38.43 44.10
C GLU A 186 -12.14 37.67 43.66
N LEU A 187 -13.20 38.43 43.37
CA LEU A 187 -14.58 37.95 43.20
C LEU A 187 -14.94 37.79 41.71
N GLY A 188 -15.69 36.73 41.33
CA GLY A 188 -16.16 36.60 39.94
C GLY A 188 -17.12 35.42 39.68
N ASP A 189 -18.42 35.71 39.63
CA ASP A 189 -19.45 34.79 39.12
C ASP A 189 -19.36 34.63 37.59
N ILE A 190 -19.29 33.40 37.09
CA ILE A 190 -19.73 33.03 35.72
C ILE A 190 -20.51 31.71 35.81
N MET A 191 -21.72 31.69 35.23
CA MET A 191 -22.64 30.55 35.26
C MET A 191 -22.42 29.56 34.11
N GLY A 192 -22.73 28.28 34.37
CA GLY A 192 -23.05 27.26 33.37
C GLY A 192 -21.85 26.46 32.85
N ASN A 193 -22.00 25.19 32.48
CA ASN A 193 -23.23 24.46 32.21
C ASN A 193 -23.06 22.95 32.50
N ASP A 194 -23.66 22.46 33.58
CA ASP A 194 -23.77 21.01 33.85
C ASP A 194 -24.63 20.33 32.77
N ASN A 195 -24.19 19.15 32.30
CA ASN A 195 -25.04 18.29 31.47
C ASN A 195 -24.70 16.80 31.65
N SER A 196 -24.81 16.32 32.88
CA SER A 196 -24.79 14.90 33.23
C SER A 196 -25.99 14.57 34.11
N GLN A 197 -26.90 13.72 33.63
CA GLN A 197 -28.10 13.33 34.37
C GLN A 197 -27.71 12.61 35.69
N PRO A 198 -28.36 12.94 36.82
CA PRO A 198 -28.05 12.29 38.09
C PRO A 198 -28.52 10.83 38.07
N VAL A 199 -27.61 9.91 38.38
CA VAL A 199 -27.97 8.53 38.71
C VAL A 199 -28.70 8.54 40.05
N GLU A 200 -29.97 8.12 40.08
CA GLU A 200 -30.72 7.98 41.32
C GLU A 200 -29.99 7.03 42.29
N GLY A 201 -29.83 7.45 43.54
CA GLY A 201 -28.99 6.80 44.55
C GLY A 201 -27.56 7.36 44.68
N ALA A 202 -26.95 7.92 43.62
CA ALA A 202 -25.60 8.50 43.72
C ALA A 202 -25.57 9.74 44.63
N ASN A 203 -26.65 10.54 44.60
CA ASN A 203 -26.80 11.73 45.42
C ASN A 203 -26.99 11.39 46.92
N GLU A 204 -27.74 10.32 47.23
CA GLU A 204 -27.95 9.84 48.59
C GLU A 204 -26.64 9.33 49.23
N PHE A 205 -25.84 8.58 48.47
CA PHE A 205 -24.52 8.13 48.92
C PHE A 205 -23.57 9.30 49.17
N LEU A 206 -23.58 10.32 48.29
CA LEU A 206 -22.81 11.55 48.48
C LEU A 206 -23.26 12.33 49.74
N GLN A 207 -24.57 12.40 50.00
CA GLN A 207 -25.16 13.05 51.16
C GLN A 207 -24.84 12.30 52.46
N LEU A 208 -24.80 10.97 52.43
CA LEU A 208 -24.37 10.12 53.54
C LEU A 208 -22.87 10.32 53.84
N LEU A 209 -22.01 10.33 52.82
CA LEU A 209 -20.58 10.66 52.99
C LEU A 209 -20.38 12.08 53.52
N LYS A 210 -21.17 13.06 53.07
CA LYS A 210 -21.11 14.44 53.56
C LYS A 210 -21.50 14.51 55.04
N SER A 211 -22.58 13.82 55.46
CA SER A 211 -22.96 13.72 56.88
C SER A 211 -21.90 12.99 57.72
N HIS A 212 -21.26 11.96 57.19
CA HIS A 212 -20.18 11.25 57.88
C HIS A 212 -18.93 12.11 58.05
N LYS A 213 -18.54 12.86 57.01
CA LYS A 213 -17.48 13.87 57.06
C LYS A 213 -17.78 14.95 58.12
N GLU A 214 -18.98 15.51 58.08
CA GLU A 214 -19.42 16.57 58.99
C GLU A 214 -19.39 16.11 60.47
N LYS A 215 -19.83 14.88 60.75
CA LYS A 215 -19.73 14.25 62.08
C LYS A 215 -18.29 14.03 62.54
N LEU A 216 -17.37 13.67 61.63
CA LEU A 216 -15.93 13.58 61.89
C LEU A 216 -15.32 14.96 62.19
N GLU A 217 -15.70 15.98 61.42
CA GLU A 217 -15.25 17.37 61.63
C GLU A 217 -15.85 17.98 62.92
N GLU A 218 -17.06 17.58 63.33
CA GLU A 218 -17.67 17.90 64.64
C GLU A 218 -16.90 17.22 65.79
N GLY A 219 -16.67 15.91 65.70
CA GLY A 219 -15.92 15.16 66.71
C GLY A 219 -14.49 15.67 66.87
N MET A 220 -13.83 16.05 65.77
CA MET A 220 -12.52 16.72 65.80
C MET A 220 -12.57 18.11 66.46
N ARG A 221 -13.62 18.91 66.22
CA ARG A 221 -13.83 20.20 66.89
C ARG A 221 -14.12 20.05 68.38
N GLU A 222 -14.86 19.01 68.78
CA GLU A 222 -15.17 18.73 70.19
C GLU A 222 -13.95 18.16 70.94
N LEU A 223 -13.16 17.29 70.30
CA LEU A 223 -11.93 16.75 70.89
C LEU A 223 -10.89 17.85 71.12
N ARG A 224 -10.77 18.83 70.22
CA ARG A 224 -9.92 20.02 70.43
C ARG A 224 -10.38 20.82 71.65
N ARG A 225 -11.67 21.15 71.75
CA ARG A 225 -12.23 21.84 72.93
C ARG A 225 -12.04 21.06 74.24
N LYS A 226 -12.10 19.73 74.21
CA LYS A 226 -11.82 18.89 75.39
C LYS A 226 -10.34 18.90 75.76
N ASN A 227 -9.43 18.91 74.79
CA ASN A 227 -7.99 19.05 75.07
C ASN A 227 -7.65 20.44 75.63
N GLU A 228 -8.23 21.51 75.07
CA GLU A 228 -8.07 22.89 75.57
C GLU A 228 -8.55 23.03 77.03
N GLU A 229 -9.69 22.44 77.38
CA GLU A 229 -10.22 22.46 78.76
C GLU A 229 -9.40 21.54 79.71
N LEU A 230 -8.88 20.40 79.24
CA LEU A 230 -7.95 19.56 80.01
C LEU A 230 -6.60 20.24 80.26
N GLU A 231 -6.08 20.98 79.28
CA GLU A 231 -4.89 21.81 79.40
C GLU A 231 -5.10 22.92 80.44
N LYS A 232 -6.24 23.62 80.38
CA LYS A 232 -6.65 24.59 81.40
C LYS A 232 -6.78 23.97 82.80
N GLN A 233 -7.37 22.77 82.93
CA GLN A 233 -7.48 22.06 84.21
C GLN A 233 -6.11 21.61 84.76
N ARG A 234 -5.18 21.18 83.89
CA ARG A 234 -3.79 20.93 84.27
C ARG A 234 -3.15 22.18 84.86
N ASP A 235 -3.27 23.32 84.17
CA ASP A 235 -2.67 24.59 84.59
C ASP A 235 -3.31 25.16 85.86
N GLU A 236 -4.61 24.94 86.08
CA GLU A 236 -5.30 25.28 87.33
C GLU A 236 -4.84 24.39 88.50
N GLY A 237 -4.65 23.08 88.26
CA GLY A 237 -4.09 22.13 89.22
C GLY A 237 -2.60 22.37 89.53
N GLU A 238 -1.81 22.84 88.57
CA GLU A 238 -0.42 23.25 88.80
C GLU A 238 -0.36 24.50 89.69
N LYS A 239 -1.19 25.52 89.41
CA LYS A 239 -1.33 26.69 90.29
C LYS A 239 -1.83 26.31 91.69
N GLU A 240 -2.63 25.26 91.84
CA GLU A 240 -3.03 24.71 93.16
C GLU A 240 -1.85 24.06 93.89
N LYS A 241 -1.06 23.25 93.17
CA LYS A 241 0.17 22.63 93.68
C LYS A 241 1.19 23.68 94.13
N GLU A 242 1.35 24.78 93.39
CA GLU A 242 2.18 25.93 93.80
C GLU A 242 1.67 26.58 95.11
N ARG A 243 0.36 26.87 95.20
CA ARG A 243 -0.26 27.39 96.45
C ARG A 243 -0.02 26.44 97.64
N MET A 244 -0.09 25.13 97.40
CA MET A 244 0.13 24.10 98.41
C MET A 244 1.60 24.03 98.86
N LEU A 245 2.55 24.09 97.92
CA LEU A 245 4.00 24.13 98.23
C LEU A 245 4.36 25.36 99.06
N HIS A 246 3.87 26.55 98.67
CA HIS A 246 4.07 27.79 99.43
C HIS A 246 3.51 27.69 100.87
N CYS A 247 2.40 26.97 101.07
CA CYS A 247 1.84 26.69 102.40
C CYS A 247 2.74 25.75 103.21
N ILE A 248 3.26 24.67 102.58
CA ILE A 248 4.18 23.71 103.22
C ILE A 248 5.47 24.39 103.67
N ASP A 249 6.07 25.27 102.85
CA ASP A 249 7.29 25.98 103.24
C ASP A 249 7.05 27.02 104.34
N GLN A 250 5.89 27.68 104.36
CA GLN A 250 5.50 28.54 105.50
C GLN A 250 5.37 27.74 106.80
N LEU A 251 4.84 26.50 106.75
CA LEU A 251 4.75 25.60 107.90
C LEU A 251 6.13 25.08 108.33
N ARG A 252 7.04 24.77 107.39
CA ARG A 252 8.44 24.42 107.69
C ARG A 252 9.18 25.55 108.39
N GLY A 253 9.02 26.80 107.95
CA GLY A 253 9.59 27.98 108.61
C GLY A 253 9.11 28.16 110.05
N LYS A 254 7.81 27.93 110.31
CA LYS A 254 7.22 27.94 111.66
C LYS A 254 7.76 26.80 112.54
N LEU A 255 7.96 25.61 111.98
CA LEU A 255 8.54 24.47 112.70
C LEU A 255 10.00 24.74 113.13
N ALA A 256 10.79 25.37 112.26
CA ALA A 256 12.17 25.76 112.58
C ALA A 256 12.25 26.77 113.74
N GLN A 257 11.33 27.74 113.81
CA GLN A 257 11.24 28.67 114.96
C GLN A 257 10.80 27.97 116.27
N ALA A 258 10.01 26.91 116.20
CA ALA A 258 9.62 26.13 117.37
C ALA A 258 10.80 25.33 117.97
N GLN A 259 11.78 24.96 117.14
CA GLN A 259 12.96 24.19 117.56
C GLN A 259 14.05 25.03 118.25
N THR A 260 14.00 26.36 118.19
CA THR A 260 15.01 27.24 118.82
C THR A 260 14.73 27.63 120.27
N ASN A 261 13.62 27.16 120.87
CA ASN A 261 13.24 27.49 122.25
C ASN A 261 12.85 26.24 123.06
N ASN A 262 13.78 25.69 123.85
CA ASN A 262 13.59 25.08 125.19
C ASN A 262 14.75 24.13 125.56
N VAL A 263 15.57 24.49 126.56
CA VAL A 263 16.46 23.57 127.30
C VAL A 263 16.62 24.09 128.74
N THR A 264 16.26 23.27 129.74
CA THR A 264 16.91 23.11 131.06
C THR A 264 16.25 21.94 131.79
N GLU A 265 17.05 21.06 132.40
CA GLU A 265 16.59 19.93 133.23
C GLU A 265 17.13 20.06 134.68
N GLU A 266 17.12 18.95 135.42
CA GLU A 266 17.73 18.67 136.74
C GLU A 266 16.90 18.91 138.03
N VAL A 267 17.18 18.18 139.14
CA VAL A 267 16.95 16.73 139.42
C VAL A 267 17.35 16.37 140.87
N VAL A 268 16.42 15.74 141.61
CA VAL A 268 16.65 14.83 142.77
C VAL A 268 17.14 15.44 144.13
N GLN A 269 17.08 14.60 145.18
CA GLN A 269 16.86 14.93 146.59
C GLN A 269 17.63 13.98 147.53
N GLN A 270 17.89 14.37 148.80
CA GLN A 270 18.50 13.51 149.84
C GLN A 270 17.86 13.66 151.25
N ARG A 271 18.34 12.87 152.25
CA ARG A 271 17.45 12.19 153.22
C ARG A 271 18.02 11.91 154.65
N SER A 272 17.24 12.32 155.68
CA SER A 272 16.97 11.72 157.04
C SER A 272 18.04 11.50 158.15
N GLU A 273 17.51 11.20 159.36
CA GLU A 273 18.06 10.47 160.55
C GLU A 273 18.84 11.26 161.65
N ALA A 274 18.84 10.94 162.98
CA ALA A 274 17.94 10.14 163.87
C ALA A 274 18.33 10.26 165.40
N GLN A 275 17.67 9.48 166.30
CA GLN A 275 18.13 8.98 167.65
C GLN A 275 18.08 9.92 168.91
N HIS A 276 17.95 9.50 170.20
CA HIS A 276 17.69 8.21 170.94
C HIS A 276 16.55 8.42 172.03
N SER A 277 16.46 7.97 173.32
CA SER A 277 17.18 7.10 174.31
C SER A 277 16.40 6.83 175.65
N SER A 278 16.46 5.59 176.22
CA SER A 278 16.57 5.19 177.68
C SER A 278 15.50 5.63 178.75
N ASP A 279 15.15 4.94 179.86
CA ASP A 279 15.16 3.52 180.33
C ASP A 279 14.31 3.31 181.63
N CYS A 280 14.19 2.05 182.10
CA CYS A 280 13.56 1.54 183.36
C CYS A 280 12.02 1.33 183.34
N SER A 281 11.43 0.29 183.97
CA SER A 281 11.89 -0.59 185.07
C SER A 281 11.46 -2.08 184.92
N SER A 282 12.11 -3.00 185.64
CA SER A 282 12.21 -4.43 185.28
C SER A 282 10.93 -5.28 185.24
N LEU A 283 9.83 -4.86 185.85
CA LEU A 283 8.53 -5.57 185.76
C LEU A 283 7.67 -5.03 184.60
N ALA A 284 7.82 -3.75 184.24
CA ALA A 284 7.41 -3.29 182.92
C ALA A 284 8.20 -4.04 181.84
N LYS A 285 9.53 -4.21 182.00
CA LYS A 285 10.40 -4.88 181.01
C LYS A 285 9.94 -6.29 180.59
N LEU A 286 9.16 -7.05 181.37
CA LEU A 286 8.62 -8.35 180.92
C LEU A 286 7.33 -8.20 180.08
N THR A 287 6.40 -7.35 180.51
CA THR A 287 5.18 -7.01 179.73
C THR A 287 5.54 -6.24 178.46
N GLU A 288 6.52 -5.35 178.55
CA GLU A 288 7.15 -4.60 177.46
C GLU A 288 7.99 -5.52 176.58
N GLN A 289 8.70 -6.52 177.13
CA GLN A 289 9.30 -7.57 176.28
C GLN A 289 8.22 -8.34 175.52
N LEU A 290 7.10 -8.70 176.14
CA LEU A 290 6.00 -9.41 175.48
C LEU A 290 5.29 -8.52 174.44
N GLN A 291 5.06 -7.25 174.76
CA GLN A 291 4.43 -6.27 173.86
C GLN A 291 5.38 -5.82 172.75
N ALA A 292 6.70 -5.85 172.97
CA ALA A 292 7.72 -5.63 171.96
C ALA A 292 8.09 -6.90 171.20
N THR A 293 7.89 -8.13 171.71
CA THR A 293 7.95 -9.34 170.86
C THR A 293 6.68 -9.45 170.02
N GLN A 294 5.50 -9.14 170.55
CA GLN A 294 4.28 -8.99 169.76
C GLN A 294 4.38 -7.83 168.76
N GLY A 295 4.98 -6.70 169.15
CA GLY A 295 5.26 -5.57 168.27
C GLY A 295 6.25 -5.93 167.17
N ARG A 296 7.36 -6.60 167.50
CA ARG A 296 8.31 -7.15 166.52
C ARG A 296 7.68 -8.25 165.66
N TYR A 297 6.74 -9.05 166.17
CA TYR A 297 5.98 -10.01 165.38
C TYR A 297 5.09 -9.30 164.37
N ARG A 298 4.33 -8.29 164.78
CA ARG A 298 3.51 -7.47 163.87
C ARG A 298 4.38 -6.74 162.85
N GLU A 299 5.49 -6.15 163.26
CA GLU A 299 6.48 -5.58 162.34
C GLU A 299 7.06 -6.62 161.37
N LEU A 300 7.26 -7.87 161.80
CA LEU A 300 7.74 -8.95 160.94
C LEU A 300 6.65 -9.45 159.99
N GLU A 301 5.38 -9.47 160.42
CA GLU A 301 4.20 -9.76 159.59
C GLU A 301 3.99 -8.65 158.54
N GLU A 302 4.08 -7.38 158.94
CA GLU A 302 4.03 -6.20 158.05
C GLU A 302 5.24 -6.17 157.09
N LYS A 303 6.45 -6.52 157.55
CA LYS A 303 7.63 -6.66 156.68
C LYS A 303 7.50 -7.87 155.74
N LEU A 304 6.88 -8.97 156.17
CA LEU A 304 6.63 -10.14 155.34
C LEU A 304 5.59 -9.82 154.25
N ASP A 305 4.47 -9.19 154.62
CA ASP A 305 3.45 -8.70 153.69
C ASP A 305 4.01 -7.65 152.72
N TYR A 306 4.84 -6.71 153.21
CA TYR A 306 5.55 -5.75 152.35
C TYR A 306 6.54 -6.44 151.40
N LEU A 307 7.33 -7.42 151.87
CA LEU A 307 8.24 -8.19 151.02
C LEU A 307 7.49 -9.08 150.02
N GLN A 308 6.32 -9.62 150.39
CA GLN A 308 5.45 -10.41 149.52
C GLN A 308 4.78 -9.54 148.45
N LYS A 309 4.29 -8.35 148.82
CA LYS A 309 3.78 -7.33 147.87
C LYS A 309 4.89 -6.79 146.98
N SER A 310 6.08 -6.54 147.52
CA SER A 310 7.27 -6.15 146.77
C SER A 310 7.72 -7.25 145.80
N SER A 311 7.61 -8.53 146.19
CA SER A 311 7.86 -9.64 145.25
C SER A 311 6.81 -9.68 144.18
N ALA A 312 5.52 -9.72 144.52
CA ALA A 312 4.45 -9.70 143.52
C ALA A 312 4.53 -8.47 142.59
N GLN A 313 5.07 -7.33 143.05
CA GLN A 313 5.37 -6.17 142.20
C GLN A 313 6.59 -6.41 141.30
N ARG A 314 7.70 -6.94 141.82
CA ARG A 314 8.88 -7.35 141.03
C ARG A 314 8.50 -8.37 139.97
N ASP A 315 7.77 -9.41 140.34
CA ASP A 315 7.30 -10.48 139.46
C ASP A 315 6.40 -9.92 138.33
N ARG A 316 5.54 -8.94 138.63
CA ARG A 316 4.76 -8.19 137.62
C ARG A 316 5.65 -7.34 136.70
N THR A 317 6.64 -6.63 137.23
CA THR A 317 7.57 -5.84 136.39
C THR A 317 8.48 -6.72 135.54
N GLU A 318 8.88 -7.89 136.03
CA GLU A 318 9.67 -8.87 135.29
C GLU A 318 8.82 -9.54 134.20
N ALA A 319 7.54 -9.83 134.46
CA ALA A 319 6.60 -10.29 133.44
C ALA A 319 6.35 -9.22 132.36
N LEU A 320 6.26 -7.94 132.74
CA LEU A 320 6.14 -6.82 131.80
C LEU A 320 7.41 -6.63 130.96
N LEU A 321 8.60 -6.71 131.56
CA LEU A 321 9.88 -6.71 130.84
C LEU A 321 9.96 -7.88 129.86
N LYS A 322 9.72 -9.12 130.31
CA LYS A 322 9.67 -10.31 129.45
C LYS A 322 8.60 -10.25 128.36
N GLN A 323 7.59 -9.39 128.49
CA GLN A 323 6.66 -9.11 127.39
C GLN A 323 7.26 -8.06 126.44
N LYS A 324 7.85 -6.97 126.95
CA LYS A 324 8.53 -5.96 126.12
C LYS A 324 9.72 -6.53 125.34
N ASP A 325 10.46 -7.48 125.90
CA ASP A 325 11.54 -8.20 125.21
C ASP A 325 10.99 -9.02 124.02
N LYS A 326 9.82 -9.66 124.18
CA LYS A 326 9.13 -10.36 123.07
C LYS A 326 8.60 -9.37 122.03
N ASP A 327 8.00 -8.27 122.47
CA ASP A 327 7.51 -7.21 121.58
C ASP A 327 8.66 -6.67 120.73
N CYS A 328 9.82 -6.37 121.34
CA CYS A 328 11.02 -5.90 120.65
C CYS A 328 11.62 -6.97 119.73
N ALA A 329 11.67 -8.23 120.16
CA ALA A 329 12.15 -9.34 119.33
C ALA A 329 11.21 -9.65 118.15
N GLN A 330 9.91 -9.35 118.26
CA GLN A 330 8.98 -9.43 117.14
C GLN A 330 9.17 -8.24 116.19
N LEU A 331 9.22 -7.02 116.70
CA LEU A 331 9.49 -5.81 115.89
C LEU A 331 10.82 -5.90 115.13
N ALA A 332 11.85 -6.53 115.70
CA ALA A 332 13.11 -6.81 115.02
C ALA A 332 12.92 -7.72 113.79
N LYS A 333 12.19 -8.84 113.95
CA LYS A 333 11.85 -9.75 112.84
C LYS A 333 10.98 -9.08 111.79
N ASP A 334 10.02 -8.26 112.21
CA ASP A 334 9.14 -7.53 111.29
C ASP A 334 9.96 -6.50 110.48
N CYS A 335 10.92 -5.83 111.12
CA CYS A 335 11.88 -4.96 110.43
C CYS A 335 12.81 -5.73 109.47
N GLU A 336 13.23 -6.94 109.80
CA GLU A 336 14.02 -7.80 108.92
C GLU A 336 13.20 -8.32 107.72
N ALA A 337 11.94 -8.72 107.95
CA ALA A 337 11.01 -9.12 106.91
C ALA A 337 10.67 -7.96 105.96
N LEU A 338 10.42 -6.76 106.49
CA LEU A 338 10.21 -5.55 105.69
C LEU A 338 11.47 -5.14 104.89
N LYS A 339 12.67 -5.29 105.46
CA LYS A 339 13.92 -5.10 104.71
C LYS A 339 14.06 -6.10 103.57
N ALA A 340 13.80 -7.39 103.83
CA ALA A 340 13.86 -8.45 102.82
C ALA A 340 12.85 -8.19 101.68
N GLN A 341 11.61 -7.81 102.03
CA GLN A 341 10.58 -7.44 101.07
C GLN A 341 11.00 -6.21 100.24
N ALA A 342 11.54 -5.16 100.88
CA ALA A 342 12.04 -3.98 100.19
C ALA A 342 13.20 -4.32 99.23
N THR A 343 14.11 -5.23 99.61
CA THR A 343 15.17 -5.69 98.71
C THR A 343 14.66 -6.56 97.55
N SER A 344 13.62 -7.38 97.76
CA SER A 344 12.96 -8.13 96.67
C SER A 344 12.35 -7.18 95.66
N LEU A 345 11.53 -6.23 96.13
CA LEU A 345 10.86 -5.25 95.27
C LEU A 345 11.86 -4.34 94.54
N LEU A 346 13.00 -4.00 95.17
CA LEU A 346 14.10 -3.28 94.51
C LEU A 346 14.71 -4.12 93.39
N GLY A 347 14.98 -5.41 93.62
CA GLY A 347 15.51 -6.34 92.61
C GLY A 347 14.54 -6.53 91.45
N GLU A 348 13.26 -6.78 91.73
CA GLU A 348 12.20 -6.87 90.72
C GLU A 348 12.10 -5.58 89.90
N LEU A 349 12.16 -4.40 90.52
CA LEU A 349 12.14 -3.11 89.82
C LEU A 349 13.40 -2.91 88.95
N GLN A 350 14.58 -3.32 89.41
CA GLN A 350 15.81 -3.31 88.62
C GLN A 350 15.76 -4.27 87.42
N GLU A 351 15.20 -5.46 87.58
CA GLU A 351 14.97 -6.38 86.47
C GLU A 351 13.99 -5.79 85.45
N ARG A 352 12.86 -5.22 85.90
CA ARG A 352 11.88 -4.59 84.99
C ARG A 352 12.46 -3.37 84.28
N GLN A 353 13.30 -2.57 84.94
CA GLN A 353 14.06 -1.50 84.27
C GLN A 353 14.99 -2.09 83.20
N SER A 354 15.77 -3.12 83.50
CA SER A 354 16.65 -3.78 82.51
C SER A 354 15.88 -4.37 81.33
N TRP A 355 14.64 -4.82 81.50
CA TRP A 355 13.78 -5.25 80.40
C TRP A 355 13.21 -4.08 79.59
N LEU A 356 12.87 -2.96 80.24
CA LEU A 356 12.47 -1.72 79.58
C LEU A 356 13.61 -1.13 78.74
N ASP A 357 14.82 -1.04 79.29
CA ASP A 357 16.02 -0.53 78.61
C ASP A 357 16.34 -1.33 77.33
N LYS A 358 16.22 -2.68 77.39
CA LYS A 358 16.39 -3.57 76.22
C LYS A 358 15.31 -3.31 75.18
N SER A 359 14.05 -3.22 75.60
CA SER A 359 12.92 -3.00 74.70
C SER A 359 12.98 -1.61 74.03
N GLU A 360 13.45 -0.59 74.74
CA GLU A 360 13.72 0.73 74.15
C GLU A 360 14.90 0.70 73.17
N HIS A 361 15.99 0.00 73.50
CA HIS A 361 17.10 -0.17 72.56
C HIS A 361 16.66 -0.90 71.26
N GLU A 362 15.84 -1.95 71.38
CA GLU A 362 15.24 -2.64 70.24
C GLU A 362 14.29 -1.72 69.44
N ARG A 363 13.47 -0.91 70.13
CA ARG A 363 12.59 0.10 69.49
C ARG A 363 13.40 1.07 68.64
N VAL A 364 14.42 1.71 69.21
CA VAL A 364 15.29 2.67 68.49
C VAL A 364 15.97 1.99 67.29
N LEU A 365 16.48 0.77 67.48
CA LEU A 365 17.15 0.01 66.41
C LEU A 365 16.19 -0.42 65.30
N LEU A 366 14.89 -0.58 65.58
CA LEU A 366 13.83 -0.78 64.58
C LEU A 366 13.42 0.53 63.90
N GLU A 367 13.37 1.65 64.62
CA GLU A 367 13.09 2.99 64.07
C GLU A 367 14.19 3.47 63.12
N ASP A 368 15.46 3.20 63.41
CA ASP A 368 16.59 3.44 62.50
C ASP A 368 16.50 2.58 61.23
N LYS A 369 16.17 1.29 61.37
CA LYS A 369 15.94 0.39 60.24
C LYS A 369 14.77 0.86 59.37
N LEU A 370 13.67 1.27 59.99
CA LEU A 370 12.49 1.82 59.30
C LEU A 370 12.85 3.12 58.57
N SER A 371 13.56 4.04 59.24
CA SER A 371 14.04 5.30 58.66
C SER A 371 14.98 5.08 57.48
N SER A 372 15.86 4.08 57.56
CA SER A 372 16.73 3.65 56.45
C SER A 372 15.93 3.08 55.28
N LYS A 373 14.94 2.22 55.55
CA LYS A 373 14.05 1.65 54.52
C LYS A 373 13.17 2.71 53.85
N ILE A 374 12.65 3.68 54.59
CA ILE A 374 11.91 4.84 54.03
C ILE A 374 12.81 5.65 53.10
N LYS A 375 14.04 5.97 53.51
CA LYS A 375 15.01 6.69 52.65
C LYS A 375 15.33 5.92 51.36
N ALA A 376 15.56 4.61 51.45
CA ALA A 376 15.81 3.76 50.30
C ALA A 376 14.59 3.66 49.35
N LEU A 377 13.38 3.52 49.91
CA LEU A 377 12.14 3.47 49.15
C LEU A 377 11.91 4.80 48.39
N GLN A 378 12.10 5.95 49.04
CA GLN A 378 12.00 7.25 48.37
C GLN A 378 13.05 7.45 47.26
N VAL A 379 14.21 6.79 47.30
CA VAL A 379 15.18 6.82 46.20
C VAL A 379 14.65 5.99 45.02
N ALA A 380 14.16 4.78 45.28
CA ALA A 380 13.56 3.92 44.26
C ALA A 380 12.31 4.55 43.61
N GLU A 381 11.47 5.26 44.37
CA GLU A 381 10.32 6.02 43.84
C GLU A 381 10.75 7.13 42.86
N ARG A 382 11.81 7.89 43.21
CA ARG A 382 12.36 8.94 42.35
C ARG A 382 13.00 8.36 41.08
N GLU A 383 13.68 7.23 41.20
CA GLU A 383 14.29 6.53 40.06
C GLU A 383 13.22 5.96 39.12
N LEU A 384 12.17 5.30 39.65
CA LEU A 384 11.03 4.82 38.88
C LEU A 384 10.34 5.98 38.14
N GLU A 385 10.16 7.11 38.81
CA GLU A 385 9.54 8.31 38.22
C GLU A 385 10.42 8.98 37.15
N GLN A 386 11.75 8.92 37.31
CA GLN A 386 12.69 9.30 36.26
C GLN A 386 12.64 8.35 35.06
N GLN A 387 12.57 7.03 35.28
CA GLN A 387 12.44 6.02 34.23
C GLN A 387 11.12 6.21 33.46
N LYS A 388 9.98 6.42 34.13
CA LYS A 388 8.70 6.76 33.46
C LYS A 388 8.84 7.97 32.53
N LYS A 389 9.48 9.05 33.00
CA LYS A 389 9.70 10.26 32.19
C LYS A 389 10.60 10.00 30.98
N GLN A 390 11.65 9.19 31.14
CA GLN A 390 12.49 8.75 30.03
C GLN A 390 11.71 7.88 29.02
N HIS A 391 10.87 6.96 29.49
CA HIS A 391 10.01 6.14 28.64
C HIS A 391 8.95 6.96 27.89
N HIS A 392 8.36 7.98 28.52
CA HIS A 392 7.41 8.89 27.85
C HIS A 392 8.09 9.65 26.71
N VAL A 393 9.25 10.27 26.95
CA VAL A 393 10.03 10.96 25.90
C VAL A 393 10.48 10.00 24.79
N ALA A 394 10.82 8.75 25.12
CA ALA A 394 11.13 7.72 24.12
C ALA A 394 9.90 7.32 23.28
N MET A 395 8.72 7.20 23.91
CA MET A 395 7.45 6.91 23.23
C MET A 395 7.06 8.06 22.29
N ASP A 396 7.13 9.31 22.75
CA ASP A 396 6.80 10.49 21.94
C ASP A 396 7.73 10.62 20.72
N LYS A 397 9.02 10.32 20.91
CA LYS A 397 9.99 10.25 19.81
C LYS A 397 9.63 9.18 18.78
N LEU A 398 9.24 7.98 19.22
CA LEU A 398 8.82 6.88 18.34
C LEU A 398 7.49 7.20 17.63
N LEU A 399 6.56 7.88 18.30
CA LEU A 399 5.30 8.34 17.73
C LEU A 399 5.56 9.38 16.63
N LEU A 400 6.41 10.37 16.89
CA LEU A 400 6.79 11.40 15.90
C LEU A 400 7.55 10.79 14.70
N GLN A 401 8.44 9.83 14.95
CA GLN A 401 9.09 9.07 13.87
C GLN A 401 8.06 8.30 13.03
N THR A 402 7.12 7.59 13.66
CA THR A 402 6.05 6.86 12.98
C THR A 402 5.20 7.80 12.11
N GLN A 403 4.74 8.93 12.66
CA GLN A 403 3.98 9.95 11.93
C GLN A 403 4.75 10.50 10.72
N SER A 404 6.06 10.72 10.84
CA SER A 404 6.90 11.18 9.72
C SER A 404 7.00 10.14 8.59
N LEU A 405 7.12 8.85 8.94
CA LEU A 405 7.17 7.74 7.99
C LEU A 405 5.81 7.49 7.32
N GLU A 406 4.71 7.63 8.06
CA GLU A 406 3.36 7.57 7.51
C GLU A 406 3.09 8.69 6.51
N GLN A 407 3.52 9.92 6.81
CA GLN A 407 3.40 11.06 5.92
C GLN A 407 4.30 10.92 4.67
N ALA A 408 5.51 10.35 4.82
CA ALA A 408 6.37 9.98 3.70
C ALA A 408 5.68 8.94 2.79
N LEU A 409 5.23 7.81 3.35
CA LEU A 409 4.47 6.77 2.62
C LEU A 409 3.21 7.31 1.93
N LYS A 410 2.50 8.26 2.55
CA LYS A 410 1.34 8.94 1.96
C LYS A 410 1.74 9.77 0.73
N SER A 411 2.89 10.42 0.77
CA SER A 411 3.44 11.18 -0.37
C SER A 411 3.92 10.26 -1.50
N GLU A 412 4.65 9.17 -1.18
CA GLU A 412 5.10 8.18 -2.17
C GLU A 412 3.92 7.51 -2.87
N ARG A 413 2.87 7.13 -2.13
CA ARG A 413 1.62 6.60 -2.70
C ARG A 413 0.97 7.57 -3.69
N HIS A 414 1.06 8.88 -3.47
CA HIS A 414 0.58 9.87 -4.43
C HIS A 414 1.48 9.98 -5.67
N VAL A 415 2.81 9.98 -5.50
CA VAL A 415 3.74 9.96 -6.63
C VAL A 415 3.50 8.72 -7.50
N VAL A 416 3.34 7.54 -6.90
CA VAL A 416 3.03 6.29 -7.61
C VAL A 416 1.69 6.36 -8.37
N THR A 417 0.66 7.06 -7.85
CA THR A 417 -0.59 7.26 -8.61
C THR A 417 -0.44 8.23 -9.77
N GLU A 418 0.40 9.25 -9.68
CA GLU A 418 0.69 10.15 -10.82
C GLU A 418 1.57 9.48 -11.88
N GLU A 419 2.63 8.75 -11.49
CA GLU A 419 3.45 7.98 -12.44
C GLU A 419 2.63 6.89 -13.15
N LYS A 420 1.67 6.25 -12.46
CA LYS A 420 0.74 5.32 -13.10
C LYS A 420 -0.13 6.00 -14.16
N LYS A 421 -0.62 7.24 -13.92
CA LYS A 421 -1.37 8.00 -14.94
C LYS A 421 -0.48 8.33 -16.14
N LYS A 422 0.75 8.80 -15.91
CA LYS A 422 1.72 9.10 -16.97
C LYS A 422 2.04 7.86 -17.82
N LEU A 423 2.22 6.70 -17.18
CA LEU A 423 2.42 5.43 -17.87
C LEU A 423 1.21 5.07 -18.76
N THR A 424 -0.01 5.20 -18.27
CA THR A 424 -1.23 4.96 -19.08
C THR A 424 -1.38 5.97 -20.22
N GLN A 425 -1.01 7.25 -20.02
CA GLN A 425 -0.96 8.26 -21.09
C GLN A 425 0.07 7.90 -22.16
N LEU A 426 1.27 7.48 -21.76
CA LEU A 426 2.34 7.06 -22.68
C LEU A 426 1.97 5.78 -23.45
N GLN A 427 1.34 4.81 -22.78
CA GLN A 427 0.78 3.61 -23.42
C GLN A 427 -0.27 3.98 -24.47
N HIS A 428 -1.21 4.88 -24.14
CA HIS A 428 -2.22 5.36 -25.09
C HIS A 428 -1.58 6.08 -26.30
N ALA A 429 -0.62 6.98 -26.06
CA ALA A 429 0.11 7.68 -27.12
C ALA A 429 0.87 6.70 -28.03
N TYR A 430 1.51 5.67 -27.47
CA TYR A 430 2.15 4.61 -28.23
C TYR A 430 1.15 3.81 -29.09
N THR A 431 -0.01 3.44 -28.54
CA THR A 431 -1.08 2.76 -29.30
C THR A 431 -1.62 3.63 -30.44
N CYS A 432 -1.75 4.94 -30.24
CA CYS A 432 -2.11 5.87 -31.31
C CYS A 432 -1.03 5.91 -32.40
N LEU A 433 0.23 6.18 -32.06
CA LEU A 433 1.34 6.21 -33.02
C LEU A 433 1.48 4.88 -33.80
N PHE A 434 1.31 3.74 -33.14
CA PHE A 434 1.33 2.43 -33.77
C PHE A 434 0.20 2.28 -34.79
N ARG A 435 -1.05 2.60 -34.41
CA ARG A 435 -2.21 2.57 -35.31
C ARG A 435 -2.03 3.52 -36.50
N ASP A 436 -1.53 4.72 -36.26
CA ASP A 436 -1.40 5.75 -37.28
C ASP A 436 -0.27 5.39 -38.29
N TYR A 437 0.78 4.69 -37.83
CA TYR A 437 1.80 4.06 -38.68
C TYR A 437 1.24 2.87 -39.49
N ASP A 438 0.45 2.01 -38.86
CA ASP A 438 -0.25 0.88 -39.50
C ASP A 438 -1.22 1.36 -40.60
N SER A 439 -1.95 2.45 -40.35
CA SER A 439 -2.80 3.12 -41.33
C SER A 439 -1.99 3.73 -42.45
N LYS A 440 -0.83 4.35 -42.15
CA LYS A 440 0.06 4.90 -43.17
C LYS A 440 0.59 3.81 -44.10
N LEU A 441 1.09 2.69 -43.57
CA LEU A 441 1.56 1.54 -44.35
C LEU A 441 0.47 0.97 -45.27
N LYS A 442 -0.77 0.85 -44.78
CA LYS A 442 -1.90 0.37 -45.59
C LYS A 442 -2.26 1.34 -46.72
N ASN A 443 -2.22 2.65 -46.46
CA ASN A 443 -2.54 3.67 -47.45
C ASN A 443 -1.44 3.80 -48.53
N GLU A 444 -0.16 3.86 -48.12
CA GLU A 444 0.97 3.92 -49.06
C GLU A 444 1.12 2.62 -49.86
N GLY A 445 0.90 1.46 -49.24
CA GLY A 445 0.82 0.18 -49.95
C GLY A 445 -0.33 0.13 -50.97
N GLY A 446 -1.50 0.67 -50.61
CA GLY A 446 -2.65 0.78 -51.52
C GLY A 446 -2.37 1.66 -52.75
N ASP A 447 -1.85 2.87 -52.56
CA ASP A 447 -1.47 3.77 -53.66
C ASP A 447 -0.45 3.13 -54.60
N LEU A 448 0.59 2.50 -54.04
CA LEU A 448 1.62 1.83 -54.83
C LEU A 448 1.07 0.62 -55.62
N CYS A 449 0.15 -0.16 -55.05
CA CYS A 449 -0.53 -1.24 -55.78
C CYS A 449 -1.39 -0.69 -56.93
N CYS A 450 -2.26 0.29 -56.68
CA CYS A 450 -3.11 0.86 -57.72
C CYS A 450 -2.29 1.48 -58.87
N ARG A 451 -1.19 2.16 -58.54
CA ARG A 451 -0.26 2.74 -59.54
C ARG A 451 0.54 1.70 -60.30
N LEU A 452 0.85 0.54 -59.67
CA LEU A 452 1.45 -0.60 -60.36
C LEU A 452 0.46 -1.21 -61.36
N GLU A 453 -0.78 -1.48 -60.94
CA GLU A 453 -1.84 -1.97 -61.83
C GLU A 453 -2.12 -1.02 -63.00
N GLU A 454 -2.06 0.30 -62.78
CA GLU A 454 -2.17 1.31 -63.84
C GLU A 454 -0.99 1.27 -64.81
N ALA A 455 0.23 1.12 -64.30
CA ALA A 455 1.43 0.97 -65.13
C ALA A 455 1.40 -0.34 -65.95
N GLU A 456 0.95 -1.44 -65.36
CA GLU A 456 0.77 -2.73 -66.04
C GLU A 456 -0.30 -2.65 -67.13
N ARG A 457 -1.47 -2.04 -66.85
CA ARG A 457 -2.50 -1.75 -67.85
C ARG A 457 -1.97 -0.86 -68.98
N ALA A 458 -1.18 0.16 -68.67
CA ALA A 458 -0.56 1.04 -69.67
C ALA A 458 0.53 0.33 -70.49
N LEU A 459 1.23 -0.65 -69.92
CA LEU A 459 2.18 -1.50 -70.65
C LEU A 459 1.47 -2.49 -71.57
N ALA A 460 0.36 -3.11 -71.14
CA ALA A 460 -0.46 -3.97 -71.97
C ALA A 460 -1.00 -3.22 -73.21
N LEU A 461 -1.59 -2.03 -73.01
CA LEU A 461 -2.07 -1.18 -74.12
C LEU A 461 -0.95 -0.74 -75.08
N LYS A 462 0.28 -0.56 -74.59
CA LYS A 462 1.45 -0.31 -75.44
C LYS A 462 1.91 -1.55 -76.19
N GLN A 463 1.81 -2.73 -75.59
CA GLN A 463 2.12 -4.00 -76.24
C GLN A 463 1.12 -4.28 -77.37
N ASP A 464 -0.19 -4.12 -77.12
CA ASP A 464 -1.24 -4.22 -78.16
C ASP A 464 -0.99 -3.27 -79.34
N LEU A 465 -0.54 -2.04 -79.07
CA LEU A 465 -0.20 -1.07 -80.11
C LEU A 465 1.08 -1.47 -80.88
N ILE A 466 2.10 -1.96 -80.18
CA ILE A 466 3.33 -2.48 -80.80
C ILE A 466 3.02 -3.65 -81.72
N ASP A 467 2.13 -4.57 -81.32
CA ASP A 467 1.81 -5.75 -82.11
C ASP A 467 0.92 -5.43 -83.32
N LYS A 468 0.01 -4.46 -83.22
CA LYS A 468 -0.68 -3.88 -84.39
C LYS A 468 0.29 -3.21 -85.37
N LEU A 469 1.23 -2.41 -84.87
CA LEU A 469 2.24 -1.77 -85.71
C LEU A 469 3.18 -2.79 -86.38
N LYS A 470 3.43 -3.96 -85.78
CA LYS A 470 4.11 -5.08 -86.45
C LYS A 470 3.25 -5.67 -87.56
N GLU A 471 1.96 -5.91 -87.31
CA GLU A 471 1.02 -6.44 -88.31
C GLU A 471 0.92 -5.51 -89.53
N GLU A 472 0.76 -4.20 -89.31
CA GLU A 472 0.79 -3.17 -90.36
C GLU A 472 2.13 -3.17 -91.12
N VAL A 473 3.27 -3.35 -90.45
CA VAL A 473 4.59 -3.42 -91.08
C VAL A 473 4.77 -4.69 -91.93
N GLU A 474 4.28 -5.85 -91.49
CA GLU A 474 4.31 -7.07 -92.33
C GLU A 474 3.34 -6.96 -93.52
N GLN A 475 2.16 -6.35 -93.35
CA GLN A 475 1.24 -6.06 -94.46
C GLN A 475 1.87 -5.10 -95.49
N GLN A 476 2.58 -4.06 -95.02
CA GLN A 476 3.32 -3.14 -95.88
C GLN A 476 4.49 -3.85 -96.60
N LYS A 477 5.24 -4.74 -95.93
CA LYS A 477 6.28 -5.56 -96.59
C LYS A 477 5.72 -6.42 -97.71
N GLY A 478 4.65 -7.17 -97.47
CA GLY A 478 4.00 -7.99 -98.51
C GLY A 478 3.46 -7.14 -99.67
N SER A 479 3.10 -5.88 -99.41
CA SER A 479 2.77 -4.91 -100.46
C SER A 479 4.01 -4.43 -101.24
N LEU A 480 5.12 -4.16 -100.55
CA LEU A 480 6.40 -3.75 -101.16
C LEU A 480 7.02 -4.86 -102.04
N GLU A 481 6.80 -6.13 -101.73
CA GLU A 481 7.23 -7.27 -102.56
C GLU A 481 6.65 -7.24 -103.99
N THR A 482 5.56 -6.51 -104.23
CA THR A 482 5.01 -6.30 -105.58
C THR A 482 5.85 -5.34 -106.43
N ILE A 483 6.60 -4.41 -105.82
CA ILE A 483 7.34 -3.37 -106.54
C ILE A 483 8.48 -3.95 -107.40
N PRO A 484 9.32 -4.90 -106.92
CA PRO A 484 10.27 -5.60 -107.77
C PRO A 484 9.62 -6.32 -108.96
N VAL A 485 8.44 -6.92 -108.78
CA VAL A 485 7.72 -7.64 -109.85
C VAL A 485 7.24 -6.66 -110.93
N LEU A 486 6.60 -5.56 -110.53
CA LEU A 486 6.15 -4.51 -111.46
C LEU A 486 7.34 -3.79 -112.14
N THR A 487 8.46 -3.62 -111.43
CA THR A 487 9.69 -3.05 -112.01
C THR A 487 10.27 -3.98 -113.07
N ALA A 488 10.41 -5.27 -112.79
CA ALA A 488 10.88 -6.26 -113.76
C ALA A 488 9.93 -6.36 -114.98
N GLN A 489 8.61 -6.29 -114.76
CA GLN A 489 7.63 -6.26 -115.86
C GLN A 489 7.78 -5.01 -116.75
N ALA A 490 8.02 -3.83 -116.16
CA ALA A 490 8.28 -2.60 -116.90
C ALA A 490 9.63 -2.64 -117.65
N GLU A 491 10.67 -3.27 -117.07
CA GLU A 491 11.95 -3.49 -117.75
C GLU A 491 11.84 -4.45 -118.93
N ILE A 492 11.05 -5.53 -118.81
CA ILE A 492 10.75 -6.46 -119.90
C ILE A 492 10.02 -5.74 -121.04
N TYR A 493 8.92 -5.02 -120.77
CA TYR A 493 8.21 -4.26 -121.82
C TYR A 493 9.08 -3.18 -122.47
N LYS A 494 9.99 -2.56 -121.73
CA LYS A 494 10.99 -1.62 -122.27
C LYS A 494 12.00 -2.31 -123.18
N ALA A 495 12.46 -3.51 -122.82
CA ALA A 495 13.36 -4.31 -123.65
C ALA A 495 12.66 -4.79 -124.94
N ASP A 496 11.44 -5.32 -124.83
CA ASP A 496 10.61 -5.76 -125.96
C ASP A 496 10.33 -4.60 -126.94
N PHE A 497 9.97 -3.42 -126.43
CA PHE A 497 9.74 -2.24 -127.26
C PHE A 497 11.01 -1.77 -127.97
N LEU A 498 12.18 -1.83 -127.32
CA LEU A 498 13.46 -1.50 -127.95
C LEU A 498 13.86 -2.52 -129.03
N ALA A 499 13.64 -3.81 -128.78
CA ALA A 499 13.92 -4.88 -129.74
C ALA A 499 12.98 -4.79 -130.97
N GLU A 500 11.69 -4.53 -130.76
CA GLU A 500 10.70 -4.31 -131.83
C GLU A 500 10.99 -3.01 -132.62
N ARG A 501 11.52 -1.96 -131.97
CA ARG A 501 11.99 -0.75 -132.66
C ARG A 501 13.23 -1.04 -133.50
N GLU A 502 14.24 -1.73 -132.96
CA GLU A 502 15.44 -2.14 -133.68
C GLU A 502 15.10 -3.07 -134.87
N ALA A 503 14.11 -3.96 -134.71
CA ALA A 503 13.59 -4.79 -135.79
C ALA A 503 12.92 -3.95 -136.90
N ARG A 504 12.11 -2.93 -136.55
CA ARG A 504 11.55 -1.97 -137.52
C ARG A 504 12.62 -1.13 -138.21
N GLU A 505 13.63 -0.66 -137.49
CA GLU A 505 14.75 0.10 -138.04
C GLU A 505 15.52 -0.76 -139.08
N LYS A 506 15.86 -2.01 -138.74
CA LYS A 506 16.50 -2.97 -139.66
C LYS A 506 15.60 -3.34 -140.85
N LEU A 507 14.28 -3.41 -140.66
CA LEU A 507 13.33 -3.66 -141.75
C LEU A 507 13.25 -2.45 -142.70
N ASN A 508 13.27 -1.23 -142.17
CA ASN A 508 13.24 -0.02 -142.99
C ASN A 508 14.57 0.17 -143.75
N GLN A 509 15.72 -0.10 -143.12
CA GLN A 509 17.03 -0.15 -143.79
C GLN A 509 17.00 -1.10 -145.00
N LYS A 510 16.53 -2.35 -144.81
CA LYS A 510 16.39 -3.31 -145.92
C LYS A 510 15.40 -2.87 -147.00
N LYS A 511 14.33 -2.16 -146.63
CA LYS A 511 13.37 -1.58 -147.57
C LYS A 511 14.02 -0.47 -148.40
N GLU A 512 14.84 0.38 -147.79
CA GLU A 512 15.60 1.43 -148.48
C GLU A 512 16.67 0.83 -149.40
N GLU A 513 17.43 -0.17 -148.94
CA GLU A 513 18.38 -0.95 -149.76
C GLU A 513 17.70 -1.58 -150.99
N LEU A 514 16.52 -2.18 -150.83
CA LEU A 514 15.76 -2.79 -151.94
C LEU A 514 15.13 -1.75 -152.87
N GLN A 515 14.71 -0.58 -152.34
CA GLN A 515 14.21 0.53 -153.15
C GLN A 515 15.33 1.18 -153.97
N GLU A 516 16.53 1.32 -153.40
CA GLU A 516 17.76 1.75 -154.08
C GLU A 516 18.11 0.76 -155.21
N GLN A 517 18.14 -0.55 -154.94
CA GLN A 517 18.35 -1.58 -155.96
C GLN A 517 17.31 -1.54 -157.08
N LEU A 518 16.03 -1.33 -156.75
CA LEU A 518 14.95 -1.17 -157.74
C LEU A 518 15.14 0.10 -158.58
N ASN A 519 15.53 1.22 -157.97
CA ASN A 519 15.81 2.47 -158.68
C ASN A 519 17.01 2.31 -159.63
N GLN A 520 18.07 1.63 -159.20
CA GLN A 520 19.24 1.31 -160.04
C GLN A 520 18.86 0.40 -161.22
N ALA A 521 18.07 -0.65 -160.98
CA ALA A 521 17.57 -1.54 -162.02
C ALA A 521 16.65 -0.82 -163.04
N LEU A 522 15.82 0.12 -162.58
CA LEU A 522 14.99 0.97 -163.46
C LEU A 522 15.85 1.95 -164.28
N ALA A 523 16.87 2.57 -163.68
CA ALA A 523 17.81 3.44 -164.37
C ALA A 523 18.64 2.68 -165.43
N GLU A 524 19.05 1.44 -165.13
CA GLU A 524 19.69 0.57 -166.12
C GLU A 524 18.69 0.14 -167.21
N ASN A 525 17.43 -0.11 -166.89
CA ASN A 525 16.40 -0.41 -167.90
C ASN A 525 16.22 0.77 -168.87
N GLU A 526 16.20 2.01 -168.37
CA GLU A 526 16.18 3.22 -169.20
C GLU A 526 17.49 3.41 -169.99
N ARG A 527 18.67 3.15 -169.42
CA ARG A 527 19.95 3.10 -170.17
C ARG A 527 19.85 2.12 -171.34
N LEU A 528 19.36 0.91 -171.10
CA LEU A 528 19.22 -0.13 -172.12
C LEU A 528 18.15 0.21 -173.17
N LYS A 529 17.09 0.94 -172.83
CA LYS A 529 16.14 1.53 -173.81
C LYS A 529 16.77 2.65 -174.64
N GLN A 530 17.58 3.51 -174.02
CA GLN A 530 18.32 4.56 -174.73
C GLN A 530 19.35 3.95 -175.70
N GLU A 531 20.04 2.88 -175.30
CA GLU A 531 20.90 2.13 -176.20
C GLU A 531 20.12 1.36 -177.28
N ALA A 532 18.97 0.76 -176.95
CA ALA A 532 18.15 0.07 -177.95
C ALA A 532 17.59 1.04 -178.99
N THR A 533 17.20 2.26 -178.59
CA THR A 533 16.77 3.32 -179.51
C THR A 533 17.95 3.96 -180.26
N ALA A 534 19.15 4.02 -179.67
CA ALA A 534 20.36 4.40 -180.40
C ALA A 534 20.77 3.35 -181.46
N ARG A 535 20.70 2.05 -181.12
CA ARG A 535 20.88 0.93 -182.06
C ARG A 535 19.83 0.97 -183.17
N ALA A 536 18.55 1.18 -182.84
CA ALA A 536 17.49 1.34 -183.84
C ALA A 536 17.73 2.54 -184.78
N ARG A 537 18.23 3.68 -184.28
CA ARG A 537 18.65 4.83 -185.10
C ARG A 537 19.85 4.50 -186.00
N MET A 538 20.82 3.72 -185.52
CA MET A 538 21.96 3.25 -186.33
C MET A 538 21.51 2.30 -187.44
N GLU A 539 20.61 1.36 -187.16
CA GLU A 539 19.97 0.51 -188.18
C GLU A 539 19.20 1.37 -189.20
N GLN A 540 18.45 2.38 -188.74
CA GLN A 540 17.72 3.31 -189.61
C GLN A 540 18.63 4.21 -190.47
N MET A 541 19.90 4.42 -190.08
CA MET A 541 20.92 5.04 -190.94
C MET A 541 21.47 4.09 -192.00
N LYS A 542 21.68 2.80 -191.68
CA LYS A 542 22.10 1.78 -192.67
C LYS A 542 21.04 1.60 -193.77
N MET A 543 19.76 1.59 -193.40
CA MET A 543 18.61 1.41 -194.30
C MET A 543 18.31 2.62 -195.22
N ARG A 544 19.33 3.38 -195.64
CA ARG A 544 19.22 4.52 -196.57
C ARG A 544 20.19 4.49 -197.76
N HIS A 545 21.04 3.46 -197.86
CA HIS A 545 22.05 3.33 -198.92
C HIS A 545 22.10 1.94 -199.58
N LEU A 546 20.97 1.21 -199.60
CA LEU A 546 20.92 -0.16 -200.11
C LEU A 546 19.55 -0.55 -200.72
N ASP A 547 19.03 0.30 -201.59
CA ASP A 547 17.90 -0.01 -202.47
C ASP A 547 18.16 0.54 -203.88
N ASP A 548 18.55 -0.35 -204.79
CA ASP A 548 18.47 -0.12 -206.24
C ASP A 548 18.16 -1.48 -206.93
N PHE A 549 17.15 -1.49 -207.80
CA PHE A 549 16.51 -2.64 -208.47
C PHE A 549 15.95 -3.80 -207.60
N SER A 550 14.60 -3.85 -207.55
CA SER A 550 13.78 -4.84 -206.84
C SER A 550 12.90 -5.70 -207.78
N ALA A 551 12.82 -7.02 -207.53
CA ALA A 551 11.86 -7.98 -208.11
C ALA A 551 12.04 -9.40 -207.49
N ARG A 552 11.09 -10.35 -207.39
CA ARG A 552 9.60 -10.38 -207.35
C ARG A 552 9.16 -11.82 -206.87
N PRO A 553 7.96 -12.43 -207.10
CA PRO A 553 7.08 -12.84 -205.98
C PRO A 553 6.58 -14.31 -205.92
N THR A 554 5.91 -14.67 -204.81
CA THR A 554 4.74 -15.58 -204.73
C THR A 554 3.88 -15.14 -203.52
N LEU A 555 2.58 -14.76 -203.58
CA LEU A 555 1.34 -15.27 -204.20
C LEU A 555 0.64 -16.40 -203.43
N ILE A 556 -0.46 -16.05 -202.73
CA ILE A 556 -1.77 -16.77 -202.65
C ILE A 556 -2.84 -15.79 -202.04
N PRO A 557 -4.07 -15.69 -202.58
CA PRO A 557 -5.16 -14.81 -202.08
C PRO A 557 -6.52 -15.59 -201.91
N PRO A 558 -7.77 -15.02 -201.94
CA PRO A 558 -8.39 -13.74 -201.49
C PRO A 558 -9.60 -14.07 -200.50
N PRO A 559 -10.81 -13.42 -200.41
CA PRO A 559 -11.34 -12.12 -200.91
C PRO A 559 -12.33 -11.29 -199.99
N GLN A 560 -12.63 -10.03 -200.38
CA GLN A 560 -13.79 -9.12 -200.06
C GLN A 560 -14.06 -8.65 -198.59
N GLY A 561 -14.67 -7.47 -198.32
CA GLY A 561 -15.03 -6.33 -199.19
C GLY A 561 -15.79 -5.13 -198.56
N VAL A 562 -15.36 -3.90 -198.92
CA VAL A 562 -16.08 -2.61 -199.20
C VAL A 562 -17.29 -2.07 -198.37
N PHE A 563 -17.18 -0.87 -197.75
CA PHE A 563 -17.93 0.41 -198.03
C PHE A 563 -18.02 1.43 -196.83
N PRO A 564 -18.08 2.77 -197.05
CA PRO A 564 -18.29 3.85 -196.03
C PRO A 564 -19.59 4.69 -196.33
N PRO A 565 -19.83 6.00 -195.97
CA PRO A 565 -19.18 7.02 -195.09
C PRO A 565 -20.15 7.91 -194.20
N PHE A 566 -19.65 9.04 -193.65
CA PHE A 566 -20.30 10.36 -193.32
C PHE A 566 -20.85 10.80 -191.92
N ASN A 567 -20.29 11.95 -191.44
CA ASN A 567 -20.90 13.19 -190.84
C ASN A 567 -21.47 13.39 -189.40
N THR A 568 -21.18 14.61 -188.88
CA THR A 568 -21.91 15.49 -187.91
C THR A 568 -21.86 15.29 -186.37
N VAL A 569 -22.50 16.20 -185.61
CA VAL A 569 -22.19 16.64 -184.21
C VAL A 569 -23.40 16.39 -183.23
N PRO A 570 -23.52 17.00 -182.02
CA PRO A 570 -23.69 16.38 -180.67
C PRO A 570 -25.18 16.18 -180.24
N PRO A 571 -25.64 16.09 -178.94
CA PRO A 571 -24.98 16.02 -177.61
C PRO A 571 -25.56 14.93 -176.64
N ALA A 572 -25.33 15.06 -175.31
CA ALA A 572 -25.88 14.21 -174.22
C ALA A 572 -27.29 14.64 -173.73
N PRO A 573 -28.00 13.82 -172.89
CA PRO A 573 -28.35 14.30 -171.53
C PRO A 573 -28.69 13.24 -170.41
N SER A 574 -28.56 13.67 -169.13
CA SER A 574 -29.41 13.32 -167.93
C SER A 574 -29.52 11.84 -167.45
N PHE A 575 -29.94 11.48 -166.21
CA PHE A 575 -30.83 12.12 -165.21
C PHE A 575 -30.42 11.92 -163.71
N ARG A 576 -30.89 12.88 -162.89
CA ARG A 576 -31.32 12.97 -161.46
C ARG A 576 -31.17 11.72 -160.52
N THR A 577 -30.93 11.75 -159.18
CA THR A 577 -31.52 12.49 -158.01
C THR A 577 -33.06 12.36 -157.86
N PRO A 578 -33.73 12.54 -156.68
CA PRO A 578 -33.27 12.76 -155.29
C PRO A 578 -34.02 11.95 -154.18
N GLY A 579 -33.76 12.25 -152.90
CA GLY A 579 -34.57 11.89 -151.70
C GLY A 579 -33.69 11.81 -150.44
N LEU A 580 -33.86 12.56 -149.33
CA LEU A 580 -35.01 12.95 -148.48
C LEU A 580 -35.51 11.83 -147.54
N GLY A 581 -35.31 12.00 -146.22
CA GLY A 581 -35.87 11.15 -145.15
C GLY A 581 -35.15 11.27 -143.79
N PRO A 582 -35.61 12.15 -142.87
CA PRO A 582 -35.00 12.37 -141.53
C PRO A 582 -35.96 12.04 -140.34
N VAL A 583 -35.49 12.30 -139.10
CA VAL A 583 -36.20 12.21 -137.80
C VAL A 583 -36.47 10.77 -137.32
N GLY A 584 -36.36 10.39 -136.05
CA GLY A 584 -35.91 11.04 -134.78
C GLY A 584 -35.57 9.91 -133.78
N ASP A 585 -35.51 10.02 -132.45
CA ASP A 585 -35.57 11.08 -131.43
C ASP A 585 -35.04 10.38 -130.14
N GLN A 586 -34.22 10.90 -129.22
CA GLN A 586 -34.21 12.19 -128.51
C GLN A 586 -32.76 12.62 -128.16
N GLY A 587 -32.55 13.88 -127.75
CA GLY A 587 -31.37 14.30 -126.96
C GLY A 587 -31.76 14.57 -125.50
N PRO A 588 -31.15 15.54 -124.79
CA PRO A 588 -29.84 16.18 -125.03
C PRO A 588 -29.01 16.34 -123.72
N VAL A 589 -27.95 17.16 -123.76
CA VAL A 589 -27.14 17.66 -122.62
C VAL A 589 -26.21 16.61 -121.97
N GLY A 590 -24.94 16.88 -121.68
CA GLY A 590 -24.13 18.08 -121.97
C GLY A 590 -23.70 18.89 -120.75
N THR A 591 -23.11 18.22 -119.75
CA THR A 591 -22.30 18.86 -118.71
C THR A 591 -20.97 18.11 -118.63
N GLU A 592 -19.87 18.78 -118.95
CA GLU A 592 -18.54 18.36 -118.48
C GLU A 592 -18.50 18.50 -116.95
N GLU A 593 -17.81 17.60 -116.26
CA GLU A 593 -17.60 17.71 -114.82
C GLU A 593 -16.63 18.88 -114.54
N LEU A 594 -17.18 20.06 -114.24
CA LEU A 594 -16.44 21.08 -113.51
C LEU A 594 -16.08 20.49 -112.14
N PRO A 595 -14.79 20.47 -111.73
CA PRO A 595 -14.43 20.02 -110.40
C PRO A 595 -15.01 20.98 -109.35
N ASP A 596 -15.60 20.44 -108.28
CA ASP A 596 -16.14 21.23 -107.17
C ASP A 596 -15.04 22.07 -106.50
N LEU A 597 -14.98 23.36 -106.84
CA LEU A 597 -14.05 24.33 -106.29
C LEU A 597 -14.45 24.74 -104.87
N CYS A 598 -14.33 23.80 -103.94
CA CYS A 598 -14.73 23.94 -102.54
C CYS A 598 -13.53 24.17 -101.60
N CYS A 599 -13.73 25.00 -100.58
CA CYS A 599 -12.71 25.25 -99.56
C CYS A 599 -12.62 24.07 -98.57
N PRO A 600 -11.47 23.39 -98.40
CA PRO A 600 -11.38 22.19 -97.58
C PRO A 600 -11.56 22.43 -96.06
N LYS A 601 -11.46 23.68 -95.58
CA LYS A 601 -11.67 24.03 -94.15
C LYS A 601 -13.15 24.24 -93.78
N CYS A 602 -13.98 24.72 -94.70
CA CYS A 602 -15.36 25.14 -94.41
C CYS A 602 -16.42 24.72 -95.45
N GLN A 603 -16.01 24.03 -96.53
CA GLN A 603 -16.87 23.53 -97.60
C GLN A 603 -17.65 24.61 -98.37
N TYR A 604 -17.20 25.87 -98.32
CA TYR A 604 -17.70 26.93 -99.20
C TYR A 604 -17.40 26.62 -100.67
N LEU A 605 -18.45 26.58 -101.51
CA LEU A 605 -18.35 26.40 -102.96
C LEU A 605 -18.09 27.76 -103.64
N ALA A 606 -16.98 27.86 -104.36
CA ALA A 606 -16.67 29.03 -105.18
C ALA A 606 -17.10 28.79 -106.65
N PRO A 607 -17.61 29.81 -107.37
CA PRO A 607 -17.99 29.69 -108.78
C PRO A 607 -16.79 29.64 -109.74
N ASP A 608 -15.59 30.02 -109.27
CA ASP A 608 -14.36 30.11 -110.06
C ASP A 608 -13.12 30.00 -109.14
N MET A 609 -11.94 29.81 -109.74
CA MET A 609 -10.69 29.58 -109.03
C MET A 609 -10.17 30.82 -108.29
N ASP A 610 -10.35 32.02 -108.83
CA ASP A 610 -9.86 33.25 -108.20
C ASP A 610 -10.69 33.55 -106.94
N THR A 611 -12.02 33.35 -107.01
CA THR A 611 -12.90 33.42 -105.84
C THR A 611 -12.54 32.37 -104.78
N LEU A 612 -12.19 31.13 -105.18
CA LEU A 612 -11.70 30.12 -104.23
C LEU A 612 -10.38 30.56 -103.59
N GLN A 613 -9.43 31.06 -104.38
CA GLN A 613 -8.09 31.39 -103.92
C GLN A 613 -8.07 32.60 -102.97
N ILE A 614 -8.93 33.60 -103.20
CA ILE A 614 -9.21 34.68 -102.23
C ILE A 614 -9.82 34.08 -100.96
N HIS A 615 -10.88 33.27 -101.09
CA HIS A 615 -11.56 32.70 -99.94
C HIS A 615 -10.64 31.84 -99.07
N VAL A 616 -9.80 30.94 -99.61
CA VAL A 616 -8.93 30.13 -98.74
C VAL A 616 -7.84 30.96 -98.06
N MET A 617 -7.42 32.09 -98.63
CA MET A 617 -6.43 32.97 -98.03
C MET A 617 -6.95 33.73 -96.81
N ASP A 618 -8.22 34.14 -96.82
CA ASP A 618 -8.92 34.64 -95.63
C ASP A 618 -9.30 33.50 -94.67
N CYS A 619 -9.74 32.35 -95.19
CA CYS A 619 -10.25 31.24 -94.41
C CYS A 619 -9.14 30.45 -93.68
N ILE A 620 -7.86 30.53 -94.08
CA ILE A 620 -6.77 29.82 -93.39
C ILE A 620 -6.36 30.48 -92.06
N GLN A 621 -6.74 31.74 -91.82
CA GLN A 621 -6.61 32.41 -90.51
C GLN A 621 -7.58 31.86 -89.45
#